data_AF-A0AA43TRX4-F1
#
_entry.id   AF-A0AA43TRX4-F1
#
_cell.length_a   1.000
_cell.length_b   1.000
_cell.length_c   1.000
_cell.angle_alpha   90.00
_cell.angle_beta   90.00
_cell.angle_gamma   90.00
#
_symmetry.space_group_name_H-M   'P 1'
#
loop_
_entity.id
_entity.type
_entity.pdbx_description
1 polymer ?
#
loop_
_entity_poly.entity_id
_entity_poly.type
_entity_poly.pdbx_seq_one_letter_code
_entity_poly.pdbx_strand_id
1 'polypeptide(L)'
;RPKMLQVNRSFWFLNSFLIHTLPSSLDEATKDFSTAQKHAYQHAFEADIINLLAGPLAEARYLALRDNEPISPELVNVNALQYYGGASDLEVVNEYLECFIDSDESRERKMTELFLAAFDFVSKRPNWLAITALADSILAHQENIIECNEIIDILESGSRRMATSQSIASFG
;
A
#
# COMPACT_ATOMS: atom_id res chain seq x y z
N ARG A 1 24.68 2.54 2.87
CA ARG A 1 24.46 1.50 3.90
C ARG A 1 23.16 0.80 3.54
N PRO A 2 23.10 -0.54 3.50
CA PRO A 2 21.85 -1.25 3.27
C PRO A 2 20.87 -0.88 4.38
N LYS A 3 19.62 -0.58 4.03
CA LYS A 3 18.56 -0.30 5.01
C LYS A 3 17.85 -1.63 5.28
N MET A 4 18.01 -2.14 6.51
CA MET A 4 17.28 -3.30 7.02
C MET A 4 15.80 -2.95 7.19
N LEU A 5 14.90 -3.79 6.66
CA LEU A 5 13.46 -3.71 6.90
C LEU A 5 13.09 -4.66 8.04
N GLN A 6 12.63 -4.13 9.18
CA GLN A 6 12.02 -4.97 10.21
C GLN A 6 10.62 -5.36 9.78
N VAL A 7 10.40 -6.65 9.57
CA VAL A 7 9.10 -7.21 9.24
C VAL A 7 8.44 -7.59 10.56
N ASN A 8 7.58 -6.71 11.08
CA ASN A 8 6.75 -7.04 12.23
C ASN A 8 5.47 -7.71 11.71
N ARG A 9 5.07 -8.85 12.30
CA ARG A 9 4.03 -9.77 11.80
C ARG A 9 2.60 -9.20 11.73
N SER A 10 2.43 -7.92 12.01
CA SER A 10 1.15 -7.20 11.99
C SER A 10 1.25 -5.86 11.27
N PHE A 11 2.36 -5.57 10.60
CA PHE A 11 2.67 -4.25 10.06
C PHE A 11 3.42 -4.41 8.74
N TRP A 12 2.66 -4.59 7.67
CA TRP A 12 3.20 -4.63 6.32
C TRP A 12 3.65 -3.20 5.94
N PHE A 13 4.91 -3.06 5.49
CA PHE A 13 5.52 -1.85 4.90
C PHE A 13 6.06 -0.73 5.82
N LEU A 14 6.62 -1.03 7.00
CA LEU A 14 7.39 -0.03 7.76
C LEU A 14 8.76 0.30 7.11
N ASN A 15 8.73 1.22 6.13
CA ASN A 15 9.75 2.22 5.72
C ASN A 15 9.51 2.75 4.28
N SER A 16 8.29 2.63 3.72
CA SER A 16 7.95 3.16 2.39
C SER A 16 7.51 4.63 2.38
N PHE A 17 7.38 5.27 3.56
CA PHE A 17 6.96 6.67 3.62
C PHE A 17 7.93 7.60 2.91
N LEU A 18 7.41 8.35 1.96
CA LEU A 18 8.09 9.45 1.28
C LEU A 18 8.09 10.72 2.16
N ILE A 19 7.14 10.83 3.09
CA ILE A 19 7.06 11.90 4.09
C ILE A 19 7.34 11.33 5.47
N HIS A 20 8.50 11.66 6.05
CA HIS A 20 8.95 11.10 7.34
C HIS A 20 8.42 11.84 8.57
N THR A 21 7.88 13.04 8.40
CA THR A 21 7.29 13.83 9.48
C THR A 21 6.17 14.67 8.89
N LEU A 22 4.96 14.50 9.43
CA LEU A 22 3.82 15.30 9.03
C LEU A 22 4.03 16.76 9.44
N PRO A 23 3.89 17.72 8.51
CA PRO A 23 3.94 19.12 8.86
C PRO A 23 2.67 19.55 9.58
N SER A 24 2.73 20.66 10.31
CA SER A 24 1.57 21.34 10.90
C SER A 24 0.51 21.73 9.87
N SER A 25 0.92 22.11 8.67
CA SER A 25 0.04 22.28 7.51
C SER A 25 0.81 22.16 6.20
N LEU A 26 0.12 21.82 5.11
CA LEU A 26 0.72 21.81 3.77
C LEU A 26 1.22 23.19 3.34
N ASP A 27 0.46 24.24 3.63
CA ASP A 27 0.82 25.61 3.25
C ASP A 27 2.14 26.03 3.90
N GLU A 28 2.35 25.68 5.17
CA GLU A 28 3.62 25.92 5.85
C GLU A 28 4.75 25.07 5.26
N ALA A 29 4.51 23.78 5.02
CA ALA A 29 5.50 22.86 4.48
C ALA A 29 5.97 23.23 3.07
N THR A 30 5.08 23.85 2.28
CA THR A 30 5.30 24.12 0.87
C THR A 30 5.41 25.61 0.54
N LYS A 31 5.51 26.49 1.55
CA LYS A 31 5.55 27.95 1.37
C LYS A 31 6.59 28.43 0.36
N ASP A 32 7.77 27.79 0.35
CA ASP A 32 8.93 28.14 -0.48
C ASP A 32 9.03 27.26 -1.74
N PHE A 33 8.06 26.38 -1.97
CA PHE A 33 8.07 25.45 -3.09
C PHE A 33 7.57 26.13 -4.37
N SER A 34 8.27 25.86 -5.48
CA SER A 34 7.72 26.09 -6.81
C SER A 34 6.46 25.25 -7.03
N THR A 35 5.62 25.62 -8.00
CA THR A 35 4.41 24.86 -8.35
C THR A 35 4.71 23.39 -8.62
N ALA A 36 5.80 23.07 -9.33
CA ALA A 36 6.20 21.70 -9.60
C ALA A 36 6.56 20.92 -8.32
N GLN A 37 7.24 21.57 -7.36
CA GLN A 37 7.57 20.97 -6.07
C GLN A 37 6.33 20.74 -5.20
N LYS A 38 5.35 21.66 -5.24
CA LYS A 38 4.06 21.49 -4.56
C LYS A 38 3.33 20.25 -5.08
N HIS A 39 3.25 20.08 -6.39
CA HIS A 39 2.65 18.89 -7.00
C HIS A 39 3.41 17.61 -6.63
N ALA A 40 4.75 17.63 -6.70
CA ALA A 40 5.54 16.46 -6.32
C ALA A 40 5.34 16.07 -4.84
N TYR A 41 5.26 17.06 -3.95
CA TYR A 41 5.00 16.84 -2.53
C TYR A 41 3.60 16.26 -2.29
N GLN A 42 2.58 16.78 -2.98
CA GLN A 42 1.23 16.22 -2.94
C GLN A 42 1.21 14.77 -3.43
N HIS A 43 1.88 14.45 -4.53
CA HIS A 43 1.94 13.07 -5.02
C HIS A 43 2.66 12.12 -4.06
N ALA A 44 3.73 12.58 -3.42
CA ALA A 44 4.43 11.78 -2.41
C ALA A 44 3.50 11.45 -1.23
N PHE A 45 2.72 12.44 -0.80
CA PHE A 45 1.74 12.30 0.25
C PHE A 45 0.59 11.34 -0.13
N GLU A 46 0.02 11.49 -1.33
CA GLU A 46 -1.04 10.60 -1.83
C GLU A 46 -0.52 9.15 -1.96
N ALA A 47 0.73 8.98 -2.39
CA ALA A 47 1.37 7.67 -2.45
C ALA A 47 1.55 7.03 -1.06
N ASP A 48 1.91 7.81 -0.03
CA ASP A 48 2.02 7.32 1.34
C ASP A 48 0.67 6.81 1.88
N ILE A 49 -0.42 7.54 1.62
CA ILE A 49 -1.77 7.09 1.97
C ILE A 49 -2.13 5.79 1.25
N ILE A 50 -1.87 5.71 -0.06
CA ILE A 50 -2.14 4.47 -0.83
C ILE A 50 -1.34 3.29 -0.25
N ASN A 51 -0.08 3.51 0.12
CA ASN A 51 0.77 2.49 0.73
C ASN A 51 0.21 2.01 2.08
N LEU A 52 -0.28 2.93 2.93
CA LEU A 52 -0.95 2.61 4.20
C LEU A 52 -2.19 1.75 3.96
N LEU A 53 -3.04 2.12 3.00
CA LEU A 53 -4.29 1.40 2.72
C LEU A 53 -4.07 0.03 2.06
N ALA A 54 -2.97 -0.14 1.32
CA ALA A 54 -2.68 -1.36 0.58
C ALA A 54 -2.51 -2.60 1.47
N GLY A 55 -1.96 -2.45 2.67
CA GLY A 55 -1.77 -3.55 3.63
C GLY A 55 -3.09 -4.17 4.07
N PRO A 56 -3.98 -3.40 4.73
CA PRO A 56 -5.30 -3.86 5.16
C PRO A 56 -6.18 -4.36 4.01
N LEU A 57 -6.07 -3.76 2.82
CA LEU A 57 -6.76 -4.23 1.62
C LEU A 57 -6.25 -5.58 1.13
N ALA A 58 -4.93 -5.82 1.19
CA ALA A 58 -4.36 -7.11 0.86
C ALA A 58 -4.81 -8.19 1.85
N GLU A 59 -4.91 -7.87 3.13
CA GLU A 59 -5.43 -8.77 4.16
C GLU A 59 -6.92 -9.09 3.94
N ALA A 60 -7.75 -8.07 3.70
CA ALA A 60 -9.17 -8.26 3.36
C ALA A 60 -9.35 -9.16 2.13
N ARG A 61 -8.56 -8.91 1.08
CA ARG A 61 -8.58 -9.73 -0.14
C ARG A 61 -8.14 -11.16 0.09
N TYR A 62 -7.10 -11.37 0.89
CA TYR A 62 -6.64 -12.71 1.24
C TYR A 62 -7.73 -13.51 1.95
N LEU A 63 -8.40 -12.92 2.95
CA LEU A 63 -9.47 -13.55 3.70
C LEU A 63 -10.67 -13.88 2.81
N ALA A 64 -11.12 -12.93 2.00
CA ALA A 64 -12.21 -13.15 1.05
C ALA A 64 -11.90 -14.32 0.09
N LEU A 65 -10.68 -14.37 -0.48
CA LEU A 65 -10.27 -15.46 -1.36
C LEU A 65 -10.18 -16.81 -0.63
N ARG A 66 -9.67 -16.82 0.60
CA ARG A 66 -9.58 -18.03 1.43
C ARG A 66 -10.97 -18.61 1.72
N ASP A 67 -11.93 -17.73 1.99
CA ASP A 67 -13.29 -18.10 2.39
C ASP A 67 -14.23 -18.23 1.17
N ASN A 68 -13.69 -18.08 -0.05
CA ASN A 68 -14.40 -18.13 -1.33
C ASN A 68 -15.55 -17.10 -1.41
N GLU A 69 -15.31 -15.91 -0.87
CA GLU A 69 -16.20 -14.76 -0.87
C GLU A 69 -15.77 -13.73 -1.94
N PRO A 70 -16.72 -13.01 -2.55
CA PRO A 70 -16.40 -11.90 -3.43
C PRO A 70 -15.84 -10.71 -2.63
N ILE A 71 -14.92 -9.97 -3.23
CA ILE A 71 -14.43 -8.69 -2.70
C ILE A 71 -14.73 -7.56 -3.69
N SER A 72 -15.31 -6.47 -3.19
CA SER A 72 -15.54 -5.25 -3.96
C SER A 72 -15.46 -4.02 -3.04
N PRO A 73 -15.23 -2.81 -3.59
CA PRO A 73 -15.25 -1.56 -2.81
C PRO A 73 -16.54 -1.32 -2.02
N GLU A 74 -17.67 -1.86 -2.49
CA GLU A 74 -18.97 -1.74 -1.83
C GLU A 74 -19.09 -2.69 -0.62
N LEU A 75 -18.43 -3.85 -0.68
CA LEU A 75 -18.44 -4.85 0.40
C LEU A 75 -17.37 -4.56 1.46
N VAL A 76 -16.20 -4.09 1.02
CA VAL A 76 -15.09 -3.68 1.89
C VAL A 76 -14.87 -2.20 1.66
N ASN A 77 -15.61 -1.36 2.38
CA ASN A 77 -15.39 0.10 2.33
C ASN A 77 -14.23 0.52 3.25
N VAL A 78 -13.85 1.80 3.19
CA VAL A 78 -12.75 2.38 4.00
C VAL A 78 -12.86 2.00 5.48
N ASN A 79 -14.05 2.14 6.08
CA ASN A 79 -14.27 1.85 7.49
C ASN A 79 -14.13 0.36 7.82
N ALA A 80 -14.35 -0.53 6.85
CA ALA A 80 -14.16 -1.97 7.06
C ALA A 80 -12.69 -2.34 7.26
N LEU A 81 -11.74 -1.53 6.76
CA LEU A 81 -10.30 -1.79 6.88
C LEU A 81 -9.80 -1.87 8.32
N GLN A 82 -10.51 -1.26 9.29
CA GLN A 82 -10.18 -1.38 10.71
C GLN A 82 -10.22 -2.83 11.22
N TYR A 83 -11.02 -3.70 10.57
CA TYR A 83 -11.15 -5.12 10.91
C TYR A 83 -10.10 -6.00 10.22
N TYR A 84 -9.24 -5.41 9.39
CA TYR A 84 -8.20 -6.08 8.59
C TYR A 84 -6.82 -5.51 8.92
N GLY A 85 -6.55 -5.29 10.21
CA GLY A 85 -5.27 -4.71 10.68
C GLY A 85 -5.11 -3.21 10.44
N GLY A 86 -6.04 -2.55 9.73
CA GLY A 86 -5.90 -1.17 9.29
C GLY A 86 -6.30 -0.09 10.29
N ALA A 87 -6.58 -0.41 11.55
CA ALA A 87 -7.04 0.61 12.52
C ALA A 87 -6.01 1.73 12.71
N SER A 88 -4.74 1.38 12.98
CA SER A 88 -3.66 2.36 13.10
C SER A 88 -3.33 3.05 11.78
N ASP A 89 -3.42 2.31 10.67
CA ASP A 89 -3.17 2.88 9.35
C ASP A 89 -4.21 3.96 9.01
N LEU A 90 -5.48 3.72 9.32
CA LEU A 90 -6.56 4.70 9.13
C LEU A 90 -6.41 5.94 10.02
N GLU A 91 -5.93 5.79 11.26
CA GLU A 91 -5.59 6.93 12.12
C GLU A 91 -4.52 7.81 11.44
N VAL A 92 -3.44 7.22 10.96
CA VAL A 92 -2.38 7.95 10.25
C VAL A 92 -2.90 8.57 8.95
N VAL A 93 -3.71 7.87 8.16
CA VAL A 93 -4.29 8.45 6.94
C VAL A 93 -5.16 9.67 7.26
N ASN A 94 -5.93 9.64 8.35
CA ASN A 94 -6.71 10.79 8.77
C ASN A 94 -5.82 11.97 9.17
N GLU A 95 -4.76 11.73 9.96
CA GLU A 95 -3.77 12.77 10.30
C GLU A 95 -3.15 13.39 9.05
N TYR A 96 -2.78 12.56 8.06
CA TYR A 96 -2.33 13.02 6.76
C TYR A 96 -3.40 13.96 6.17
N LEU A 97 -4.63 13.48 5.93
CA LEU A 97 -5.67 14.25 5.24
C LEU A 97 -6.03 15.57 5.95
N GLU A 98 -5.98 15.60 7.28
CA GLU A 98 -6.17 16.81 8.08
C GLU A 98 -5.09 17.87 7.83
N CYS A 99 -3.84 17.48 7.53
CA CYS A 99 -2.78 18.42 7.17
C CYS A 99 -3.01 19.13 5.81
N PHE A 100 -3.79 18.52 4.91
CA PHE A 100 -3.93 18.97 3.51
C PHE A 100 -5.30 19.58 3.19
N ILE A 101 -6.35 19.08 3.83
CA ILE A 101 -7.73 19.39 3.46
C ILE A 101 -8.51 19.83 4.70
N ASP A 102 -8.89 21.10 4.70
CA ASP A 102 -9.65 21.70 5.80
C ASP A 102 -11.12 21.26 5.84
N SER A 103 -11.69 20.90 4.69
CA SER A 103 -13.11 20.55 4.55
C SER A 103 -13.34 19.05 4.71
N ASP A 104 -14.20 18.66 5.65
CA ASP A 104 -14.62 17.27 5.87
C ASP A 104 -15.14 16.59 4.60
N GLU A 105 -16.00 17.26 3.85
CA GLU A 105 -16.54 16.73 2.59
C GLU A 105 -15.42 16.49 1.56
N SER A 106 -14.44 17.39 1.50
CA SER A 106 -13.29 17.23 0.60
C SER A 106 -12.35 16.12 1.07
N ARG A 107 -12.21 15.93 2.39
CA ARG A 107 -11.46 14.82 2.98
C ARG A 107 -12.09 13.48 2.64
N GLU A 108 -13.39 13.34 2.82
CA GLU A 108 -14.13 12.11 2.49
C GLU A 108 -14.02 11.77 1.00
N ARG A 109 -14.14 12.77 0.11
CA ARG A 109 -13.94 12.57 -1.32
C ARG A 109 -12.53 12.11 -1.64
N LYS A 110 -11.50 12.74 -1.07
CA LYS A 110 -10.09 12.37 -1.31
C LYS A 110 -9.77 11.00 -0.72
N MET A 111 -10.26 10.68 0.47
CA MET A 111 -10.14 9.35 1.08
C MET A 111 -10.70 8.27 0.15
N THR A 112 -11.91 8.49 -0.39
CA THR A 112 -12.54 7.55 -1.32
C THR A 112 -11.72 7.37 -2.60
N GLU A 113 -11.19 8.46 -3.17
CA GLU A 113 -10.32 8.42 -4.35
C GLU A 113 -9.06 7.56 -4.10
N LEU A 114 -8.35 7.82 -3.00
CA LEU A 114 -7.12 7.12 -2.64
C LEU A 114 -7.39 5.66 -2.27
N PHE A 115 -8.50 5.38 -1.60
CA PHE A 115 -8.97 4.03 -1.31
C PHE A 115 -9.23 3.23 -2.59
N LEU A 116 -9.93 3.80 -3.57
CA LEU A 116 -10.17 3.12 -4.84
C LEU A 116 -8.87 2.87 -5.62
N ALA A 117 -7.92 3.80 -5.56
CA ALA A 117 -6.60 3.62 -6.15
C ALA A 117 -5.82 2.46 -5.50
N ALA A 118 -5.83 2.38 -4.16
CA ALA A 118 -5.23 1.27 -3.41
C ALA A 118 -5.93 -0.06 -3.71
N PHE A 119 -7.27 -0.06 -3.79
CA PHE A 119 -8.06 -1.24 -4.13
C PHE A 119 -7.72 -1.77 -5.52
N ASP A 120 -7.65 -0.89 -6.53
CA ASP A 120 -7.25 -1.24 -7.89
C ASP A 120 -5.80 -1.76 -7.93
N PHE A 121 -4.89 -1.14 -7.19
CA PHE A 121 -3.51 -1.60 -7.04
C PHE A 121 -3.44 -3.04 -6.52
N VAL A 122 -4.11 -3.35 -5.40
CA VAL A 122 -4.13 -4.70 -4.81
C VAL A 122 -4.88 -5.70 -5.72
N SER A 123 -5.88 -5.23 -6.46
CA SER A 123 -6.72 -6.08 -7.30
C SER A 123 -6.08 -6.49 -8.62
N LYS A 124 -5.11 -5.71 -9.12
CA LYS A 124 -4.34 -6.05 -10.31
C LYS A 124 -3.60 -7.36 -10.12
N ARG A 125 -3.89 -8.33 -11.00
CA ARG A 125 -3.27 -9.66 -10.99
C ARG A 125 -1.75 -9.66 -10.77
N PRO A 126 -0.92 -8.89 -11.50
CA PRO A 126 0.53 -8.90 -11.28
C PRO A 126 0.91 -8.43 -9.88
N ASN A 127 0.24 -7.40 -9.36
CA ASN A 127 0.50 -6.89 -8.02
C ASN A 127 0.08 -7.90 -6.95
N TRP A 128 -1.10 -8.52 -7.12
CA TRP A 128 -1.56 -9.56 -6.21
C TRP A 128 -0.59 -10.73 -6.13
N LEU A 129 -0.10 -11.22 -7.27
CA LEU A 129 0.88 -12.31 -7.32
C LEU A 129 2.19 -11.93 -6.63
N ALA A 130 2.66 -10.69 -6.81
CA ALA A 130 3.84 -10.17 -6.14
C ALA A 130 3.65 -10.08 -4.62
N ILE A 131 2.50 -9.56 -4.17
CA ILE A 131 2.11 -9.48 -2.76
C ILE A 131 2.12 -10.88 -2.12
N THR A 132 1.46 -11.85 -2.76
CA THR A 132 1.40 -13.22 -2.22
C THR A 132 2.77 -13.90 -2.22
N ALA A 133 3.58 -13.71 -3.26
CA ALA A 133 4.93 -14.29 -3.32
C ALA A 133 5.84 -13.72 -2.21
N LEU A 134 5.72 -12.42 -1.93
CA LEU A 134 6.43 -11.79 -0.83
C LEU A 134 5.94 -12.32 0.52
N ALA A 135 4.62 -12.45 0.70
CA ALA A 135 4.05 -12.99 1.93
C ALA A 135 4.47 -14.45 2.18
N ASP A 136 4.43 -15.30 1.15
CA ASP A 136 4.90 -16.68 1.22
C ASP A 136 6.38 -16.75 1.59
N SER A 137 7.19 -15.86 1.02
CA SER A 137 8.62 -15.77 1.36
C SER A 137 8.81 -15.37 2.82
N ILE A 138 8.12 -14.34 3.30
CA ILE A 138 8.18 -13.90 4.71
C ILE A 138 7.78 -15.03 5.66
N LEU A 139 6.73 -15.79 5.32
CA LEU A 139 6.28 -16.93 6.13
C LEU A 139 7.28 -18.09 6.12
N ALA A 140 8.01 -18.30 5.01
CA ALA A 140 9.01 -19.34 4.89
C ALA A 140 10.32 -19.02 5.63
N HIS A 141 10.64 -17.73 5.80
CA HIS A 141 11.84 -17.29 6.52
C HIS A 141 11.55 -17.17 8.03
N GLN A 142 12.40 -17.77 8.86
CA GLN A 142 12.29 -17.65 10.33
C GLN A 142 12.86 -16.33 10.85
N GLU A 143 13.50 -15.55 9.98
CA GLU A 143 14.14 -14.28 10.32
C GLU A 143 13.11 -13.14 10.27
N ASN A 144 13.13 -12.27 11.28
CA ASN A 144 12.23 -11.11 11.37
C ASN A 144 12.70 -9.90 10.55
N ILE A 145 13.78 -10.06 9.79
CA ILE A 145 14.41 -9.02 8.98
C ILE A 145 14.66 -9.62 7.60
N ILE A 146 14.22 -8.93 6.56
CA ILE A 146 14.53 -9.27 5.17
C ILE A 146 15.20 -8.05 4.55
N GLU A 147 16.35 -8.26 3.90
CA GLU A 147 17.07 -7.17 3.25
C GLU A 147 16.34 -6.72 1.98
N CYS A 148 16.40 -5.43 1.65
CA CYS A 148 15.72 -4.90 0.46
C CYS A 148 16.12 -5.64 -0.84
N ASN A 149 17.38 -6.06 -0.95
CA ASN A 149 17.85 -6.79 -2.13
C ASN A 149 17.16 -8.15 -2.26
N GLU A 150 16.90 -8.84 -1.15
CA GLU A 150 16.19 -10.12 -1.15
C GLU A 150 14.73 -9.92 -1.56
N ILE A 151 14.10 -8.83 -1.14
CA ILE A 151 12.76 -8.45 -1.59
C ILE A 151 12.75 -8.20 -3.11
N ILE A 152 13.72 -7.44 -3.63
CA ILE A 152 13.85 -7.20 -5.08
C ILE A 152 13.99 -8.52 -5.83
N ASP A 153 14.85 -9.42 -5.35
CA ASP A 153 15.05 -10.73 -5.97
C ASP A 153 13.76 -11.56 -5.97
N ILE A 154 12.98 -11.55 -4.89
CA ILE A 154 11.68 -12.23 -4.81
C ILE A 154 10.69 -11.66 -5.84
N LEU A 155 10.59 -10.33 -5.93
CA LEU A 155 9.67 -9.63 -6.84
C LEU A 155 10.06 -9.85 -8.31
N GLU A 156 11.36 -9.82 -8.63
CA GLU A 156 11.85 -10.11 -9.98
C GLU A 156 11.69 -11.58 -10.36
N SER A 157 11.95 -12.50 -9.42
CA SER A 157 11.79 -13.94 -9.63
C SER A 157 10.33 -14.31 -9.88
N GLY A 158 9.41 -13.70 -9.14
CA GLY A 158 7.96 -13.81 -9.37
C GLY A 158 7.57 -13.32 -10.77
N SER A 159 8.11 -12.18 -11.19
CA SER A 159 7.88 -11.61 -12.53
C SER A 159 8.39 -12.50 -13.67
N ARG A 160 9.55 -13.15 -13.50
CA ARG A 160 10.11 -14.10 -14.51
C ARG A 160 9.31 -15.40 -14.62
N ARG A 161 8.76 -15.92 -13.51
CA ARG A 161 7.85 -17.09 -13.50
C ARG A 161 6.51 -16.79 -14.20
N MET A 162 6.06 -15.54 -14.15
CA MET A 162 4.86 -15.09 -14.85
C MET A 162 5.05 -15.01 -16.37
N ALA A 163 6.19 -14.51 -16.84
CA ALA A 163 6.51 -14.44 -18.27
C ALA A 163 6.62 -15.82 -18.93
N THR A 164 7.17 -16.81 -18.21
CA THR A 164 7.27 -18.20 -18.69
C THR A 164 5.92 -18.92 -18.69
N SER A 165 5.06 -18.66 -17.70
CA SER A 165 3.72 -19.29 -17.63
C SER A 165 2.75 -18.76 -18.69
N GLN A 166 2.83 -17.47 -19.05
CA GLN A 166 2.04 -16.91 -20.16
C GLN A 166 2.52 -17.38 -21.53
N SER A 167 3.84 -17.58 -21.70
CA SER A 167 4.40 -18.11 -22.95
C SER A 167 3.98 -19.56 -23.23
N ILE A 168 3.77 -20.39 -22.20
CA ILE A 168 3.31 -21.77 -22.36
C ILE A 168 1.79 -21.82 -22.68
N ALA A 169 1.00 -20.91 -22.12
CA ALA A 169 -0.45 -20.85 -22.35
C ALA A 169 -0.85 -20.33 -23.74
N SER A 170 0.07 -19.70 -24.49
CA SER A 170 -0.16 -19.20 -25.87
C SER A 170 0.17 -20.22 -26.97
N PHE A 171 0.57 -21.44 -26.63
CA PHE A 171 0.87 -22.53 -27.57
C PHE A 171 -0.06 -23.75 -27.43
N GLY A 172 -1.22 -23.59 -26.79
CA GLY A 172 -2.24 -24.64 -26.59
C GLY A 172 -3.51 -24.41 -27.39
#